data_AF-A0A927JWG3-F1
#
_entry.id   AF-A0A927JWG3-F1
#
_cell.length_a   1.000
_cell.length_b   1.000
_cell.length_c   1.000
_cell.angle_alpha   90.00
_cell.angle_beta   90.00
_cell.angle_gamma   90.00
#
_symmetry.space_group_name_H-M   'P 1'
#
loop_
_entity.id
_entity.type
_entity.pdbx_description
1 polymer ?
#
loop_
_entity_poly.entity_id
_entity_poly.type
_entity_poly.pdbx_seq_one_letter_code
_entity_poly.pdbx_strand_id
1 'polypeptide(L)'
;MAVDDPPATERAKVRVTLFAAATTVRAFLLPHWQCWHQAWGPPDPVTPSQWTCVRSSMLLARAFDRDGIPATLRSGRPRHARMGNAHACHGLLTVDGRVSHAWVEAENFVIDVTADQFGHAPVVVTPADDPAYRSAKEQAYQLVATPAGLAAVEAIWPLWCAYADRKRLIPPDRTLDHEPRDSSSQPVRDLIPKTATA
;
A
#
# COMPACT_ATOMS: atom_id res chain seq x y z
N MET A 1 -20.12 -10.34 24.06
CA MET A 1 -18.75 -10.60 24.51
C MET A 1 -17.91 -9.44 24.02
N ALA A 2 -17.33 -8.65 24.94
CA ALA A 2 -16.38 -7.61 24.55
C ALA A 2 -15.11 -8.33 24.10
N VAL A 3 -14.71 -8.14 22.84
CA VAL A 3 -13.38 -8.52 22.40
C VAL A 3 -12.47 -7.45 23.01
N ASP A 4 -11.61 -7.84 23.95
CA ASP A 4 -10.66 -6.90 24.54
C ASP A 4 -9.83 -6.28 23.43
N ASP A 5 -9.76 -4.95 23.42
CA ASP A 5 -8.93 -4.22 22.47
C ASP A 5 -7.47 -4.64 22.69
N PRO A 6 -6.74 -5.05 21.63
CA PRO A 6 -5.37 -5.46 21.78
C PRO A 6 -4.51 -4.32 22.34
N PRO A 7 -3.49 -4.62 23.17
CA PRO A 7 -2.57 -3.62 23.70
C PRO A 7 -1.99 -2.73 22.59
N ALA A 8 -1.70 -1.46 22.91
CA ALA A 8 -1.20 -0.49 21.93
C ALA A 8 0.04 -0.97 21.15
N THR A 9 0.93 -1.72 21.81
CA THR A 9 2.13 -2.32 21.20
C THR A 9 1.79 -3.37 20.15
N GLU A 10 0.74 -4.17 20.37
CA GLU A 10 0.27 -5.17 19.41
C GLU A 10 -0.39 -4.50 18.21
N ARG A 11 -1.24 -3.48 18.44
CA ARG A 11 -1.81 -2.67 17.35
C ARG A 11 -0.73 -2.01 16.49
N ALA A 12 0.35 -1.52 17.09
CA ALA A 12 1.47 -0.94 16.36
C ALA A 12 2.17 -1.99 15.48
N LYS A 13 2.40 -3.20 15.98
CA LYS A 13 2.98 -4.31 15.20
C LYS A 13 2.06 -4.69 14.03
N VAL A 14 0.76 -4.85 14.27
CA VAL A 14 -0.24 -5.12 13.23
C VAL A 14 -0.20 -4.05 12.15
N ARG A 15 -0.20 -2.78 12.53
CA ARG A 15 -0.11 -1.65 11.60
C ARG A 15 1.15 -1.71 10.72
N VAL A 16 2.31 -2.02 11.31
CA VAL A 16 3.58 -2.17 10.57
C VAL A 16 3.50 -3.32 9.57
N THR A 17 2.96 -4.47 9.97
CA THR A 17 2.78 -5.63 9.09
C THR A 17 1.85 -5.30 7.92
N LEU A 18 0.69 -4.69 8.19
CA LEU A 18 -0.25 -4.25 7.16
C LEU A 18 0.38 -3.25 6.20
N PHE A 19 1.15 -2.29 6.72
CA PHE A 19 1.84 -1.29 5.90
C PHE A 19 2.88 -1.94 4.97
N ALA A 20 3.68 -2.88 5.48
CA ALA A 20 4.67 -3.60 4.68
C ALA A 20 4.01 -4.46 3.58
N ALA A 21 2.92 -5.16 3.92
CA ALA A 21 2.17 -5.95 2.96
C ALA A 21 1.51 -5.08 1.88
N ALA A 22 0.85 -3.99 2.27
CA ALA A 22 0.24 -3.02 1.35
C ALA A 22 1.28 -2.34 0.44
N THR A 23 2.46 -2.03 0.98
CA THR A 23 3.59 -1.50 0.19
C THR A 23 4.07 -2.50 -0.86
N THR A 24 4.12 -3.78 -0.51
CA THR A 24 4.48 -4.86 -1.45
C THR A 24 3.45 -4.99 -2.57
N VAL A 25 2.16 -4.96 -2.23
CA VAL A 25 1.06 -4.96 -3.21
C VAL A 25 1.15 -3.74 -4.13
N ARG A 26 1.38 -2.55 -3.56
CA ARG A 26 1.51 -1.32 -4.35
C ARG A 26 2.69 -1.39 -5.33
N ALA A 27 3.84 -1.86 -4.89
CA ALA A 27 5.01 -2.02 -5.74
C ALA A 27 4.73 -2.95 -6.94
N PHE A 28 3.97 -4.03 -6.70
CA PHE A 28 3.51 -4.92 -7.77
C PHE A 28 2.51 -4.22 -8.72
N LEU A 29 1.60 -3.41 -8.20
CA LEU A 29 0.58 -2.73 -8.99
C LEU A 29 1.12 -1.65 -9.94
N LEU A 30 2.23 -0.99 -9.60
CA LEU A 30 2.79 0.13 -10.39
C LEU A 30 2.89 -0.14 -11.90
N PRO A 31 3.56 -1.21 -12.38
CA PRO A 31 3.60 -1.52 -13.82
C PRO A 31 2.23 -1.89 -14.40
N HIS A 32 1.33 -2.47 -13.60
CA HIS A 32 0.00 -2.88 -14.05
C HIS A 32 -0.97 -1.70 -14.18
N TRP A 33 -0.83 -0.67 -13.35
CA TRP A 33 -1.56 0.58 -13.53
C TRP A 33 -1.28 1.20 -14.89
N GLN A 34 0.00 1.25 -15.30
CA GLN A 34 0.38 1.74 -16.61
C GLN A 34 -0.32 0.96 -17.74
N CYS A 35 -0.31 -0.37 -17.69
CA CYS A 35 -1.01 -1.20 -18.69
C CYS A 35 -2.52 -0.94 -18.71
N TRP A 36 -3.15 -0.75 -17.54
CA TRP A 36 -4.58 -0.45 -17.47
C TRP A 36 -4.92 0.92 -18.09
N HIS A 37 -4.11 1.93 -17.82
CA HIS A 37 -4.27 3.26 -18.42
C HIS A 37 -4.12 3.22 -19.94
N GLN A 38 -3.11 2.51 -20.45
CA GLN A 38 -2.93 2.31 -21.90
C GLN A 38 -4.16 1.65 -22.54
N ALA A 39 -4.79 0.68 -21.86
CA ALA A 39 -6.00 0.02 -22.33
C ALA A 39 -7.25 0.91 -22.29
N TRP A 40 -7.29 1.89 -21.38
CA TRP A 40 -8.37 2.88 -21.31
C TRP A 40 -8.21 4.01 -22.34
N GLY A 41 -6.97 4.32 -22.71
CA GLY A 41 -6.64 5.43 -23.60
C GLY A 41 -6.62 6.79 -22.87
N PRO A 42 -6.52 7.90 -23.61
CA PRO A 42 -6.39 9.23 -23.04
C PRO A 42 -7.57 9.63 -22.14
N PRO A 43 -7.34 10.54 -21.17
CA PRO A 43 -6.09 11.24 -20.88
C PRO A 43 -5.11 10.42 -20.03
N ASP A 44 -3.83 10.74 -20.13
CA ASP A 44 -2.82 10.18 -19.23
C ASP A 44 -3.10 10.57 -17.77
N PRO A 45 -2.89 9.65 -16.82
CA PRO A 45 -3.12 9.94 -15.40
C PRO A 45 -2.06 10.92 -14.88
N VAL A 46 -2.47 11.82 -13.98
CA VAL A 46 -1.53 12.70 -13.27
C VAL A 46 -0.74 11.89 -12.23
N THR A 47 -1.41 10.96 -11.56
CA THR A 47 -0.82 10.02 -10.60
C THR A 47 -1.07 8.59 -11.08
N PRO A 48 -0.08 7.67 -11.08
CA PRO A 48 -0.26 6.31 -11.58
C PRO A 48 -1.49 5.56 -11.03
N SER A 49 -1.85 5.77 -9.77
CA SER A 49 -2.99 5.12 -9.10
C SER A 49 -4.36 5.67 -9.48
N GLN A 50 -4.43 6.77 -10.24
CA GLN A 50 -5.66 7.47 -10.57
C GLN A 50 -6.68 6.55 -11.26
N TRP A 51 -7.94 6.60 -10.84
CA TRP A 51 -9.05 5.76 -11.36
C TRP A 51 -8.88 4.24 -11.16
N THR A 52 -7.83 3.80 -10.44
CA THR A 52 -7.57 2.37 -10.22
C THR A 52 -8.11 1.84 -8.89
N CYS A 53 -8.67 2.69 -8.02
CA CYS A 53 -8.96 2.37 -6.62
C CYS A 53 -9.74 1.07 -6.42
N VAL A 54 -10.79 0.81 -7.22
CA VAL A 54 -11.57 -0.43 -7.11
C VAL A 54 -10.73 -1.66 -7.49
N ARG A 55 -10.00 -1.61 -8.61
CA ARG A 55 -9.15 -2.74 -9.08
C ARG A 55 -8.02 -3.02 -8.09
N SER A 56 -7.37 -1.97 -7.61
CA SER A 56 -6.26 -2.03 -6.66
C SER A 56 -6.71 -2.59 -5.31
N SER A 57 -7.84 -2.11 -4.78
CA SER A 57 -8.38 -2.58 -3.49
C SER A 57 -8.92 -4.02 -3.57
N MET A 58 -9.43 -4.46 -4.73
CA MET A 58 -9.76 -5.87 -4.93
C MET A 58 -8.52 -6.78 -4.89
N LEU A 59 -7.44 -6.41 -5.60
CA LEU A 59 -6.19 -7.17 -5.56
C LEU A 59 -5.64 -7.20 -4.13
N LEU A 60 -5.64 -6.06 -3.43
CA LEU A 60 -5.16 -5.94 -2.06
C LEU A 60 -5.95 -6.83 -1.09
N ALA A 61 -7.29 -6.80 -1.15
CA ALA A 61 -8.11 -7.66 -0.30
C ALA A 61 -7.81 -9.14 -0.55
N ARG A 62 -7.75 -9.55 -1.83
CA ARG A 62 -7.41 -10.93 -2.20
C ARG A 62 -5.99 -11.34 -1.79
N ALA A 63 -5.04 -10.39 -1.81
CA ALA A 63 -3.68 -10.60 -1.35
C ALA A 63 -3.61 -10.81 0.17
N PHE A 64 -4.40 -10.06 0.95
CA PHE A 64 -4.51 -10.26 2.39
C PHE A 64 -5.19 -11.59 2.73
N ASP A 65 -6.29 -11.93 2.06
CA ASP A 65 -6.97 -13.22 2.27
C ASP A 65 -6.04 -14.40 1.99
N ARG A 66 -5.22 -14.33 0.93
CA ARG A 66 -4.17 -15.33 0.62
C ARG A 66 -3.17 -15.50 1.76
N ASP A 67 -2.93 -14.44 2.51
CA ASP A 67 -1.97 -14.38 3.60
C ASP A 67 -2.62 -14.68 4.95
N GLY A 68 -3.89 -15.09 4.95
CA GLY A 68 -4.65 -15.45 6.15
C GLY A 68 -5.15 -14.25 6.96
N ILE A 69 -5.14 -13.04 6.36
CA ILE A 69 -5.62 -11.81 6.98
C ILE A 69 -7.01 -11.50 6.39
N PRO A 70 -8.11 -11.68 7.15
CA PRO A 70 -9.45 -11.39 6.65
C PRO A 70 -9.57 -9.92 6.25
N ALA A 71 -9.83 -9.67 4.97
CA ALA A 71 -9.87 -8.32 4.42
C ALA A 71 -11.21 -8.04 3.75
N THR A 72 -11.76 -6.84 4.00
CA THR A 72 -13.01 -6.42 3.38
C THR A 72 -12.79 -5.24 2.45
N LEU A 73 -13.17 -5.39 1.18
CA LEU A 73 -13.27 -4.26 0.25
C LEU A 73 -14.36 -3.30 0.74
N ARG A 74 -14.00 -2.03 0.86
CA ARG A 74 -14.91 -0.94 1.20
C ARG A 74 -14.86 0.13 0.13
N SER A 75 -15.97 0.85 0.00
CA SER A 75 -16.04 1.98 -0.90
C SER A 75 -17.15 2.94 -0.48
N GLY A 76 -17.11 4.13 -1.06
CA GLY A 76 -18.17 5.10 -0.91
C GLY A 76 -18.14 6.12 -2.05
N ARG A 77 -19.32 6.57 -2.48
CA ARG A 77 -19.48 7.75 -3.34
C ARG A 77 -20.27 8.84 -2.62
N PRO A 78 -19.87 10.12 -2.74
CA PRO A 78 -20.64 11.23 -2.22
C PRO A 78 -22.02 11.27 -2.87
N ARG A 79 -23.03 11.71 -2.11
CA ARG A 79 -24.35 12.00 -2.68
C ARG A 79 -24.24 13.28 -3.51
N HIS A 80 -24.68 13.27 -4.77
CA HIS A 80 -24.92 14.52 -5.48
C HIS A 80 -25.98 15.30 -4.70
N ALA A 81 -25.67 16.53 -4.29
CA ALA A 81 -26.54 17.37 -3.48
C ALA A 81 -27.81 17.76 -4.25
N ARG A 82 -28.77 16.84 -4.37
CA ARG A 82 -30.18 17.17 -4.60
C ARG A 82 -30.83 17.24 -3.22
N MET A 83 -30.91 18.47 -2.71
CA MET A 83 -31.65 18.89 -1.51
C MET A 83 -31.05 18.52 -0.15
N GLY A 84 -30.27 19.46 0.42
CA GLY A 84 -30.48 19.95 1.79
C GLY A 84 -30.01 19.12 2.98
N ASN A 85 -29.58 17.87 2.84
CA ASN A 85 -29.05 17.08 3.96
C ASN A 85 -27.56 16.74 3.77
N ALA A 86 -26.70 17.66 4.23
CA ALA A 86 -25.24 17.59 4.18
C ALA A 86 -24.59 16.47 5.03
N HIS A 87 -25.37 15.56 5.62
CA HIS A 87 -24.90 14.64 6.67
C HIS A 87 -24.54 13.23 6.18
N ALA A 88 -24.77 12.87 4.91
CA ALA A 88 -24.52 11.52 4.39
C ALA A 88 -23.62 11.52 3.13
N CYS A 89 -22.38 12.00 3.27
CA CYS A 89 -21.38 11.85 2.21
C CYS A 89 -20.46 10.64 2.55
N HIS A 90 -20.48 9.62 1.69
CA HIS A 90 -19.56 8.46 1.70
C HIS A 90 -18.35 8.72 0.79
N GLY A 91 -17.27 7.95 0.97
CA GLY A 91 -16.04 8.04 0.17
C GLY A 91 -14.82 8.44 0.98
N LEU A 92 -13.87 9.16 0.38
CA LEU A 92 -12.65 9.68 1.03
C LEU A 92 -12.71 11.21 1.16
N LEU A 93 -12.37 11.75 2.32
CA LEU A 93 -12.23 13.20 2.53
C LEU A 93 -10.89 13.68 1.96
N THR A 94 -10.95 14.73 1.14
CA THR A 94 -9.79 15.41 0.53
C THR A 94 -9.87 16.91 0.84
N VAL A 95 -8.86 17.67 0.44
CA VAL A 95 -8.85 19.14 0.56
C VAL A 95 -10.03 19.80 -0.19
N ASP A 96 -10.48 19.18 -1.28
CA ASP A 96 -11.58 19.67 -2.12
C ASP A 96 -12.95 19.10 -1.70
N GLY A 97 -12.99 18.38 -0.58
CA GLY A 97 -14.18 17.72 -0.06
C GLY A 97 -14.17 16.21 -0.27
N ARG A 98 -15.35 15.58 -0.13
CA ARG A 98 -15.44 14.12 -0.18
C ARG A 98 -15.53 13.64 -1.63
N VAL A 99 -14.74 12.63 -1.98
CA VAL A 99 -14.65 12.04 -3.33
C VAL A 99 -15.03 10.57 -3.32
N SER A 100 -15.42 10.05 -4.49
CA SER A 100 -15.69 8.62 -4.67
C SER A 100 -14.39 7.83 -4.52
N HIS A 101 -14.37 6.82 -3.65
CA HIS A 101 -13.16 6.04 -3.42
C HIS A 101 -13.39 4.62 -2.90
N ALA A 102 -12.39 3.75 -3.05
CA ALA A 102 -12.40 2.37 -2.57
C ALA A 102 -11.08 2.02 -1.87
N TRP A 103 -11.15 1.31 -0.75
CA TRP A 103 -10.05 0.91 0.12
C TRP A 103 -10.32 -0.48 0.72
N VAL A 104 -9.40 -0.99 1.54
CA VAL A 104 -9.55 -2.24 2.28
C VAL A 104 -9.62 -1.97 3.78
N GLU A 105 -10.46 -2.70 4.48
CA GLU A 105 -10.44 -2.77 5.95
C GLU A 105 -9.96 -4.16 6.39
N ALA A 106 -8.99 -4.23 7.30
CA ALA A 106 -8.48 -5.45 7.92
C ALA A 106 -7.91 -5.14 9.31
N GLU A 107 -8.09 -6.04 10.27
CA GLU A 107 -7.52 -5.92 11.64
C GLU A 107 -7.78 -4.55 12.31
N ASN A 108 -8.98 -3.98 12.14
CA ASN A 108 -9.37 -2.64 12.61
C ASN A 108 -8.53 -1.47 12.03
N PHE A 109 -7.95 -1.65 10.85
CA PHE A 109 -7.32 -0.57 10.07
C PHE A 109 -8.02 -0.38 8.72
N VAL A 110 -8.03 0.85 8.23
CA VAL A 110 -8.13 1.17 6.81
C VAL A 110 -6.75 1.04 6.18
N ILE A 111 -6.68 0.36 5.04
CA ILE A 111 -5.52 0.19 4.19
C ILE A 111 -5.86 0.71 2.79
N ASP A 112 -5.11 1.70 2.32
CA ASP A 112 -5.33 2.32 1.03
C ASP A 112 -4.01 2.50 0.27
N VAL A 113 -3.93 1.89 -0.91
CA VAL A 113 -2.77 1.93 -1.79
C VAL A 113 -2.95 2.88 -2.97
N THR A 114 -4.01 3.70 -2.95
CA THR A 114 -4.39 4.59 -4.06
C THR A 114 -4.84 5.99 -3.61
N ALA A 115 -4.74 6.31 -2.30
CA ALA A 115 -5.13 7.62 -1.75
C ALA A 115 -4.31 8.78 -2.34
N ASP A 116 -3.12 8.50 -2.86
CA ASP A 116 -2.22 9.47 -3.50
C ASP A 116 -2.80 10.12 -4.76
N GLN A 117 -3.80 9.50 -5.40
CA GLN A 117 -4.55 10.16 -6.47
C GLN A 117 -5.32 11.41 -6.00
N PHE A 118 -5.43 11.60 -4.68
CA PHE A 118 -6.06 12.75 -4.03
C PHE A 118 -5.10 13.51 -3.10
N GLY A 119 -3.79 13.35 -3.28
CA GLY A 119 -2.77 14.09 -2.52
C GLY A 119 -2.38 13.49 -1.16
N HIS A 120 -2.87 12.30 -0.81
CA HIS A 120 -2.43 11.57 0.39
C HIS A 120 -1.13 10.78 0.14
N ALA A 121 -0.62 10.10 1.17
CA ALA A 121 0.53 9.22 1.03
C ALA A 121 0.25 8.03 0.06
N PRO A 122 1.27 7.51 -0.64
CA PRO A 122 1.17 6.35 -1.54
C PRO A 122 0.55 5.09 -0.90
N VAL A 123 0.81 4.89 0.40
CA VAL A 123 0.20 3.84 1.21
C VAL A 123 -0.26 4.48 2.51
N VAL A 124 -1.54 4.31 2.83
CA VAL A 124 -2.14 4.75 4.10
C VAL A 124 -2.54 3.52 4.88
N VAL A 125 -2.11 3.46 6.14
CA VAL A 125 -2.65 2.53 7.15
C VAL A 125 -3.00 3.33 8.40
N THR A 126 -4.31 3.44 8.66
CA THR A 126 -4.91 4.29 9.70
C THR A 126 -6.02 3.51 10.41
N PRO A 127 -6.42 3.83 11.66
CA PRO A 127 -7.52 3.15 12.33
C PRO A 127 -8.81 3.09 11.50
N ALA A 128 -9.60 2.03 11.66
CA ALA A 128 -10.84 1.81 10.91
C ALA A 128 -11.91 2.90 11.12
N ASP A 129 -11.81 3.67 12.20
CA ASP A 129 -12.70 4.78 12.54
C ASP A 129 -12.20 6.15 12.07
N ASP A 130 -11.13 6.20 11.26
CA ASP A 130 -10.61 7.44 10.69
C ASP A 130 -11.71 8.21 9.93
N PRO A 131 -12.07 9.43 10.37
CA PRO A 131 -13.19 10.18 9.79
C PRO A 131 -12.98 10.58 8.32
N ALA A 132 -11.74 10.51 7.82
CA ALA A 132 -11.45 10.71 6.41
C ALA A 132 -12.13 9.63 5.54
N TYR A 133 -12.25 8.40 6.04
CA TYR A 133 -12.85 7.28 5.32
C TYR A 133 -14.29 7.03 5.80
N ARG A 134 -15.25 6.99 4.87
CA ARG A 134 -16.65 6.69 5.20
C ARG A 134 -17.23 5.71 4.20
N SER A 135 -17.31 4.45 4.58
CA SER A 135 -17.89 3.41 3.73
C SER A 135 -19.39 3.62 3.55
N ALA A 136 -19.89 3.23 2.37
CA ALA A 136 -21.30 3.16 2.09
C ALA A 136 -21.87 1.81 2.52
N LYS A 137 -22.99 1.83 3.25
CA LYS A 137 -23.77 0.63 3.57
C LYS A 137 -24.76 0.27 2.46
N GLU A 138 -25.34 1.30 1.85
CA GLU A 138 -26.29 1.13 0.75
C GLU A 138 -25.54 0.90 -0.57
N GLN A 139 -25.96 -0.11 -1.33
CA GLN A 139 -25.37 -0.45 -2.62
C GLN A 139 -25.38 0.74 -3.61
N ALA A 140 -26.41 1.59 -3.51
CA ALA A 140 -26.53 2.82 -4.29
C ALA A 140 -25.45 3.87 -3.96
N TYR A 141 -24.58 3.66 -2.97
CA TYR A 141 -23.43 4.52 -2.72
C TYR A 141 -22.10 3.76 -2.68
N GLN A 142 -22.09 2.49 -3.08
CA GLN A 142 -20.87 1.71 -3.21
C GLN A 142 -20.31 1.84 -4.64
N LEU A 143 -18.99 1.78 -4.75
CA LEU A 143 -18.32 1.56 -6.02
C LEU A 143 -18.32 0.05 -6.30
N VAL A 144 -18.95 -0.33 -7.42
CA VAL A 144 -19.05 -1.73 -7.84
C VAL A 144 -17.99 -2.01 -8.88
N ALA A 145 -17.30 -3.14 -8.73
CA ALA A 145 -16.38 -3.62 -9.75
C ALA A 145 -17.13 -3.94 -11.03
N THR A 146 -16.72 -3.32 -12.15
CA THR A 146 -17.26 -3.68 -13.46
C THR A 146 -16.74 -5.06 -13.89
N PRO A 147 -17.43 -5.78 -14.79
CA PRO A 147 -16.92 -7.04 -15.34
C PRO A 147 -15.50 -6.91 -15.93
N ALA A 148 -15.22 -5.80 -16.62
CA ALA A 148 -13.88 -5.50 -17.13
C ALA A 148 -12.86 -5.24 -16.01
N GLY A 149 -13.28 -4.64 -14.89
CA GLY A 149 -12.45 -4.47 -13.71
C GLY A 149 -12.09 -5.81 -13.05
N LEU A 150 -13.07 -6.70 -12.90
CA LEU A 150 -12.85 -8.07 -12.41
C LEU A 150 -11.87 -8.82 -13.30
N ALA A 151 -12.12 -8.84 -14.61
CA ALA A 151 -11.24 -9.53 -15.58
C ALA A 151 -9.80 -8.99 -15.55
N ALA A 152 -9.63 -7.66 -15.39
CA ALA A 152 -8.31 -7.05 -15.31
C ALA A 152 -7.52 -7.48 -14.05
N VAL A 153 -8.20 -7.67 -12.91
CA VAL A 153 -7.58 -8.17 -11.68
C VAL A 153 -7.28 -9.67 -11.79
N GLU A 154 -8.22 -10.46 -12.33
CA GLU A 154 -7.98 -11.90 -12.57
C GLU A 154 -6.79 -12.15 -13.50
N ALA A 155 -6.62 -11.33 -14.54
CA ALA A 155 -5.51 -11.46 -15.48
C ALA A 155 -4.12 -11.31 -14.83
N ILE A 156 -4.00 -10.48 -13.79
CA ILE A 156 -2.72 -10.25 -13.10
C ILE A 156 -2.56 -11.10 -11.84
N TRP A 157 -3.58 -11.82 -11.39
CA TRP A 157 -3.54 -12.59 -10.16
C TRP A 157 -2.46 -13.68 -10.13
N PRO A 158 -2.26 -14.51 -11.19
CA PRO A 158 -1.15 -15.47 -11.20
C PRO A 158 0.22 -14.82 -11.09
N LEU A 159 0.39 -13.62 -11.67
CA LEU A 159 1.62 -12.84 -11.58
C LEU A 159 1.85 -12.33 -10.16
N TRP A 160 0.78 -11.92 -9.46
CA TRP A 160 0.85 -11.55 -8.04
C TRP A 160 1.33 -12.73 -7.20
N CYS A 161 0.73 -13.91 -7.35
CA CYS A 161 1.13 -15.10 -6.59
C CYS A 161 2.63 -15.39 -6.78
N ALA A 162 3.10 -15.41 -8.03
CA ALA A 162 4.51 -15.64 -8.32
C ALA A 162 5.43 -14.53 -7.78
N TYR A 163 4.98 -13.27 -7.78
CA TYR A 163 5.72 -12.14 -7.22
C TYR A 163 5.81 -12.23 -5.69
N ALA A 164 4.70 -12.51 -5.02
CA ALA A 164 4.61 -12.63 -3.57
C ALA A 164 5.46 -13.80 -3.06
N ASP A 165 5.45 -14.95 -3.75
CA ASP A 165 6.29 -16.09 -3.38
C ASP A 165 7.78 -15.76 -3.48
N ARG A 166 8.21 -15.07 -4.54
CA ARG A 166 9.60 -14.59 -4.66
C ARG A 166 9.98 -13.63 -3.54
N LYS A 167 9.08 -12.73 -3.14
CA LYS A 167 9.33 -11.77 -2.05
C LYS A 167 9.45 -12.44 -0.69
N ARG A 168 8.77 -13.57 -0.46
CA ARG A 168 8.93 -14.39 0.76
C ARG A 168 10.23 -15.16 0.81
N LEU A 169 10.79 -15.52 -0.35
CA LEU A 169 12.06 -16.26 -0.46
C LEU A 169 13.29 -15.37 -0.28
N ILE A 170 13.15 -14.04 -0.28
CA ILE A 170 14.25 -13.11 -0.01
C ILE A 170 14.14 -12.71 1.47
N PRO A 171 15.05 -13.17 2.35
CA PRO A 171 15.05 -12.75 3.74
C PRO A 171 15.20 -11.24 3.82
N PRO A 172 14.50 -10.55 4.74
CA PRO A 172 14.91 -9.21 5.13
C PRO A 172 16.27 -9.34 5.80
N ASP A 173 17.29 -8.82 5.13
CA ASP A 173 18.67 -8.58 5.59
C ASP A 173 19.77 -9.59 5.13
N ARG A 174 20.50 -9.17 4.10
CA ARG A 174 21.95 -9.40 3.93
C ARG A 174 22.59 -8.07 3.55
N THR A 175 22.29 -7.04 4.33
CA THR A 175 22.91 -5.73 4.21
C THR A 175 23.75 -5.50 5.45
N LEU A 176 25.05 -5.77 5.30
CA LEU A 176 26.17 -5.28 6.12
C LEU A 176 26.51 -6.04 7.42
N ASP A 177 26.89 -7.31 7.30
CA ASP A 177 28.03 -7.81 8.09
C ASP A 177 29.33 -7.42 7.37
N HIS A 178 29.68 -6.13 7.42
CA HIS A 178 31.07 -5.74 7.23
C HIS A 178 31.71 -5.82 8.60
N GLU A 179 32.17 -7.02 8.96
CA GLU A 179 33.08 -7.18 10.09
C GLU A 179 34.27 -6.23 9.89
N PRO A 180 34.63 -5.43 10.90
CA PRO A 180 35.90 -4.72 10.85
C PRO A 180 37.00 -5.77 10.85
N ARG A 181 37.79 -5.84 9.77
CA ARG A 181 39.08 -6.54 9.83
C ARG A 181 39.89 -5.91 10.94
N ASP A 182 40.03 -6.65 12.03
CA ASP A 182 40.98 -6.40 13.08
C ASP A 182 42.38 -6.32 12.43
N SER A 183 42.97 -5.13 12.46
CA SER A 183 44.35 -4.89 12.07
C SER A 183 45.04 -4.24 13.25
N SER A 184 45.43 -5.09 14.19
CA SER A 184 46.47 -4.84 15.17
C SER A 184 47.12 -6.21 15.41
N SER A 185 48.42 -6.46 15.41
CA SER A 185 49.62 -5.63 15.35
C SER A 185 50.77 -6.55 14.92
N GLN A 186 51.81 -6.02 14.28
CA GLN A 186 53.16 -6.25 14.79
C GLN A 186 54.14 -5.17 14.25
N PRO A 187 55.00 -4.60 15.11
CA PRO A 187 55.95 -3.57 14.74
C PRO A 187 57.35 -4.16 14.49
N VAL A 188 58.07 -3.68 13.47
CA VAL A 188 59.55 -3.71 13.51
C VAL A 188 60.12 -2.43 12.91
N ARG A 189 61.11 -1.93 13.65
CA ARG A 189 61.89 -0.70 13.57
C ARG A 189 62.84 -0.59 12.37
N ASP A 190 63.16 0.69 12.10
CA ASP A 190 64.44 1.27 11.67
C ASP A 190 65.12 0.80 10.37
N LEU A 191 65.29 1.71 9.41
CA LEU A 191 66.60 2.32 9.09
C LEU A 191 66.52 3.21 7.84
N ILE A 192 66.79 4.51 8.03
CA ILE A 192 67.17 5.47 6.99
C ILE A 192 68.64 5.20 6.60
N PRO A 193 69.01 5.34 5.32
CA PRO A 193 70.07 6.31 5.04
C PRO A 193 69.75 7.24 3.85
N LYS A 194 70.20 8.49 4.01
CA LYS A 194 70.33 9.52 2.98
C LYS A 194 71.41 9.14 1.96
N THR A 195 71.22 9.52 0.69
CA THR A 195 72.24 10.04 -0.25
C THR A 195 71.49 10.39 -1.55
N ALA A 196 71.39 11.66 -1.95
CA ALA A 196 72.39 12.53 -2.59
C ALA A 196 72.16 12.60 -4.11
N THR A 197 71.92 13.85 -4.53
CA THR A 197 71.93 14.49 -5.84
C THR A 197 72.77 13.82 -6.94
N ALA A 198 72.21 13.83 -8.16
CA ALA A 198 72.85 14.31 -9.38
C ALA A 198 71.79 14.95 -10.27
#